data_AF-A0A932L751-F1
#
_entry.id   AF-A0A932L751-F1
#
_cell.length_a   1.000
_cell.length_b   1.000
_cell.length_c   1.000
_cell.angle_alpha   90.00
_cell.angle_beta   90.00
_cell.angle_gamma   90.00
#
_symmetry.space_group_name_H-M   'P 1'
#
loop_
_entity.id
_entity.type
_entity.pdbx_description
1 polymer ?
#
loop_
_entity_poly.entity_id
_entity_poly.type
_entity_poly.pdbx_seq_one_letter_code
_entity_poly.pdbx_strand_id
1 'polypeptide(L)'
;MVALHSLVLTLALTANPDVVLLDFSADWCGPCRQMEPVVQQLSAAGYPIRKVNIDQDKALASRHQVTGIPCFVLIANGQEVDRLVGAMDASQLVGMFARAGIGKGGSGIGNRESRIGNPVAGLPLGTGSAVSIIPAVASQVPFSQSSFADGGRHMPQPAIDAISIRDRVLASSVRLKIQDPDGNSVGSGTIIDSREGEALVLTCGHVFRDSQGKGQITVDLFGPNAAQGIPARLISYDLKSDVGLVSFRTTAPVTAARVAPAAHRVAA
;
A
#
# COMPACT_ATOMS: atom_id res chain seq x y z
N MET A 1 -8.53 67.92 -22.30
CA MET A 1 -9.81 67.37 -21.78
C MET A 1 -10.07 66.05 -22.49
N VAL A 2 -9.96 64.95 -21.72
CA VAL A 2 -10.67 63.64 -21.87
C VAL A 2 -10.46 62.88 -23.21
N ALA A 3 -10.00 61.63 -23.32
CA ALA A 3 -10.07 60.49 -22.42
C ALA A 3 -8.80 59.62 -22.55
N LEU A 4 -8.04 59.59 -21.47
CA LEU A 4 -6.95 58.66 -21.19
C LEU A 4 -7.55 57.44 -20.49
N HIS A 5 -8.18 56.51 -21.21
CA HIS A 5 -8.63 55.23 -20.62
C HIS A 5 -8.57 54.07 -21.64
N SER A 6 -7.44 53.93 -22.34
CA SER A 6 -6.98 52.60 -22.74
C SER A 6 -6.34 51.93 -21.53
N LEU A 7 -7.17 51.61 -20.53
CA LEU A 7 -6.76 50.79 -19.40
C LEU A 7 -6.68 49.35 -19.90
N VAL A 8 -5.48 49.04 -20.37
CA VAL A 8 -4.85 47.71 -20.37
C VAL A 8 -5.51 46.82 -19.30
N LEU A 9 -6.39 45.93 -19.76
CA LEU A 9 -7.00 44.86 -18.97
C LEU A 9 -5.91 43.82 -18.71
N THR A 10 -4.98 44.13 -17.82
CA THR A 10 -3.94 43.21 -17.35
C THR A 10 -4.03 43.11 -15.85
N LEU A 11 -5.07 42.44 -15.36
CA LEU A 11 -5.12 41.99 -13.96
C LEU A 11 -6.12 40.84 -13.77
N ALA A 12 -5.84 39.64 -14.32
CA ALA A 12 -6.50 38.39 -13.90
C ALA A 12 -5.79 37.15 -14.46
N LEU A 13 -4.50 36.98 -14.15
CA LEU A 13 -3.81 35.69 -14.33
C LEU A 13 -3.02 35.38 -13.04
N THR A 14 -3.73 35.31 -11.91
CA THR A 14 -3.26 34.53 -10.76
C THR A 14 -3.86 33.14 -10.91
N ALA A 15 -3.30 32.34 -11.82
CA ALA A 15 -3.62 30.93 -11.91
C ALA A 15 -3.04 30.23 -10.68
N ASN A 16 -3.84 30.09 -9.63
CA ASN A 16 -3.55 29.09 -8.61
C ASN A 16 -3.55 27.72 -9.32
N PRO A 17 -2.55 26.85 -9.10
CA PRO A 17 -2.66 25.49 -9.59
C PRO A 17 -3.89 24.84 -8.95
N ASP A 18 -4.80 24.34 -9.78
CA ASP A 18 -5.97 23.60 -9.31
C ASP A 18 -5.51 22.25 -8.78
N VAL A 19 -5.29 22.22 -7.46
CA VAL A 19 -4.94 21.00 -6.72
C VAL A 19 -6.18 20.50 -6.02
N VAL A 20 -6.50 19.23 -6.20
CA VAL A 20 -7.57 18.57 -5.45
C VAL A 20 -7.22 17.12 -5.19
N LEU A 21 -7.44 16.66 -3.96
CA LEU A 21 -7.43 15.24 -3.62
C LEU A 21 -8.84 14.68 -3.82
N LEU A 22 -8.97 13.69 -4.69
CA LEU A 22 -10.21 12.93 -4.86
C LEU A 22 -10.21 11.74 -3.88
N ASP A 23 -11.17 11.70 -2.97
CA ASP A 23 -11.42 10.58 -2.04
C ASP A 23 -12.56 9.70 -2.59
N PHE A 24 -12.20 8.61 -3.26
CA PHE A 24 -13.15 7.62 -3.77
C PHE A 24 -13.56 6.63 -2.69
N SER A 25 -14.85 6.61 -2.36
CA SER A 25 -15.42 5.85 -1.24
C SER A 25 -16.82 5.29 -1.57
N ALA A 26 -17.38 4.51 -0.64
CA ALA A 26 -18.77 4.05 -0.68
C ALA A 26 -19.33 3.87 0.74
N ASP A 27 -20.65 3.96 0.91
CA ASP A 27 -21.30 3.92 2.23
C ASP A 27 -21.20 2.54 2.90
N TRP A 28 -21.19 1.48 2.10
CA TRP A 28 -21.04 0.09 2.55
C TRP A 28 -19.60 -0.29 2.91
N CYS A 29 -18.62 0.53 2.54
CA CYS A 29 -17.20 0.25 2.74
C CYS A 29 -16.76 0.54 4.18
N GLY A 30 -16.49 -0.52 4.95
CA GLY A 30 -16.00 -0.42 6.33
C GLY A 30 -14.71 0.39 6.49
N PRO A 31 -13.62 0.07 5.75
CA PRO A 31 -12.38 0.84 5.81
C PRO A 31 -12.55 2.31 5.38
N CYS A 32 -13.47 2.61 4.45
CA CYS A 32 -13.78 3.99 4.07
C CYS A 32 -14.38 4.79 5.22
N ARG A 33 -15.26 4.18 6.03
CA ARG A 33 -15.80 4.82 7.24
C ARG A 33 -14.73 5.11 8.29
N GLN A 34 -13.67 4.29 8.37
CA GLN A 34 -12.53 4.56 9.26
C GLN A 34 -11.70 5.75 8.78
N MET A 35 -11.65 6.01 7.46
CA MET A 35 -10.96 7.16 6.88
C MET A 35 -11.72 8.47 7.00
N GLU A 36 -13.04 8.43 7.21
CA GLU A 36 -13.90 9.62 7.26
C GLU A 36 -13.41 10.70 8.24
N PRO A 37 -13.05 10.39 9.51
CA PRO A 37 -12.59 11.41 10.46
C PRO A 37 -11.25 12.03 10.02
N VAL A 38 -10.39 11.25 9.39
CA VAL A 38 -9.09 11.72 8.87
C VAL A 38 -9.32 12.71 7.73
N VAL A 39 -10.16 12.35 6.75
CA VAL A 39 -10.50 13.20 5.61
C VAL A 39 -11.17 14.51 6.07
N GLN A 40 -12.08 14.43 7.04
CA GLN A 40 -12.72 15.61 7.63
C GLN A 40 -11.71 16.51 8.35
N GLN A 41 -10.77 15.94 9.10
CA GLN A 41 -9.71 16.71 9.77
C GLN A 41 -8.83 17.47 8.76
N LEU A 42 -8.44 16.83 7.65
CA LEU A 42 -7.65 17.50 6.61
C LEU A 42 -8.46 18.58 5.90
N SER A 43 -9.74 18.31 5.60
CA SER A 43 -10.64 19.29 4.98
C SER A 43 -10.81 20.52 5.88
N ALA A 44 -11.00 20.31 7.19
CA ALA A 44 -11.05 21.39 8.19
C ALA A 44 -9.71 22.15 8.32
N ALA A 45 -8.58 21.48 8.05
CA ALA A 45 -7.26 22.10 8.01
C ALA A 45 -6.96 22.86 6.69
N GLY A 46 -7.91 22.92 5.75
CA GLY A 46 -7.81 23.69 4.51
C GLY A 46 -7.18 22.95 3.34
N TYR A 47 -7.08 21.62 3.41
CA TYR A 47 -6.67 20.83 2.24
C TYR A 47 -7.83 20.72 1.23
N PRO A 48 -7.58 20.91 -0.07
CA PRO A 48 -8.62 20.81 -1.10
C PRO A 48 -8.94 19.34 -1.35
N ILE A 49 -9.98 18.82 -0.68
CA ILE A 49 -10.43 17.44 -0.81
C ILE A 49 -11.84 17.41 -1.38
N ARG A 50 -12.06 16.55 -2.38
CA ARG A 50 -13.38 16.24 -2.92
C ARG A 50 -13.68 14.76 -2.70
N LYS A 51 -14.71 14.49 -1.91
CA LYS A 51 -15.25 13.14 -1.77
C LYS A 51 -16.02 12.73 -3.02
N VAL A 52 -15.84 11.48 -3.46
CA VAL A 52 -16.48 10.88 -4.62
C VAL A 52 -17.06 9.54 -4.20
N ASN A 53 -18.39 9.42 -4.18
CA ASN A 53 -19.03 8.13 -3.93
C ASN A 53 -19.06 7.33 -5.25
N ILE A 54 -18.46 6.14 -5.26
CA ILE A 54 -18.29 5.35 -6.49
C ILE A 54 -19.62 4.79 -7.04
N ASP A 55 -20.65 4.66 -6.21
CA ASP A 55 -21.97 4.21 -6.64
C ASP A 55 -22.75 5.33 -7.33
N GLN A 56 -22.49 6.58 -6.93
CA GLN A 56 -23.14 7.78 -7.47
C GLN A 56 -22.39 8.34 -8.68
N ASP A 57 -21.05 8.41 -8.61
CA ASP A 57 -20.17 9.01 -9.62
C ASP A 57 -19.37 7.96 -10.42
N LYS A 58 -20.06 6.93 -10.93
CA LYS A 58 -19.44 5.78 -11.63
C LYS A 58 -18.51 6.18 -12.79
N ALA A 59 -18.89 7.19 -13.56
CA ALA A 59 -18.10 7.67 -14.69
C ALA A 59 -16.78 8.31 -14.23
N LEU A 60 -16.77 9.00 -13.08
CA LEU A 60 -15.55 9.59 -12.53
C LEU A 60 -14.64 8.50 -11.95
N ALA A 61 -15.20 7.54 -11.21
CA ALA A 61 -14.46 6.38 -10.72
C ALA A 61 -13.81 5.57 -11.86
N SER A 62 -14.55 5.37 -12.95
CA SER A 62 -14.05 4.67 -14.15
C SER A 62 -12.92 5.45 -14.84
N ARG A 63 -13.07 6.77 -15.01
CA ARG A 63 -12.03 7.63 -15.60
C ARG A 63 -10.72 7.58 -14.84
N HIS A 64 -10.78 7.50 -13.51
CA HIS A 64 -9.60 7.36 -12.64
C HIS A 64 -9.22 5.90 -12.35
N GLN A 65 -9.81 4.94 -13.08
CA GLN A 65 -9.50 3.50 -12.99
C GLN A 65 -9.52 2.98 -11.55
N VAL A 66 -10.52 3.40 -10.76
CA VAL A 66 -10.66 2.99 -9.36
C VAL A 66 -11.10 1.52 -9.30
N THR A 67 -10.21 0.63 -8.88
CA THR A 67 -10.45 -0.81 -8.76
C THR A 67 -10.66 -1.28 -7.32
N GLY A 68 -10.42 -0.41 -6.34
CA GLY A 68 -10.59 -0.67 -4.91
C GLY A 68 -10.81 0.62 -4.14
N ILE A 69 -11.47 0.53 -2.99
CA ILE A 69 -11.76 1.66 -2.10
C ILE A 69 -11.40 1.33 -0.64
N PRO A 70 -11.00 2.32 0.18
CA PRO A 70 -10.84 3.74 -0.17
C PRO A 70 -9.66 3.97 -1.13
N CYS A 71 -9.79 4.96 -2.03
CA CYS A 71 -8.75 5.32 -2.99
C CYS A 71 -8.63 6.84 -3.06
N PHE A 72 -7.41 7.34 -2.88
CA PHE A 72 -7.10 8.76 -2.85
C PHE A 72 -6.24 9.11 -4.05
N VAL A 73 -6.68 10.05 -4.87
CA VAL A 73 -5.99 10.48 -6.09
C VAL A 73 -5.74 11.97 -6.03
N LEU A 74 -4.47 12.38 -5.98
CA LEU A 74 -4.11 13.79 -5.99
C LEU A 74 -4.00 14.27 -7.43
N ILE A 75 -4.81 15.26 -7.77
CA ILE A 75 -4.82 15.94 -9.05
C ILE A 75 -4.15 17.29 -8.87
N ALA A 76 -3.23 17.65 -9.74
CA ALA A 76 -2.69 18.99 -9.87
C ALA A 76 -2.71 19.39 -11.35
N ASN A 77 -3.27 20.57 -11.66
CA ASN A 77 -3.40 21.07 -13.04
C ASN A 77 -4.10 20.06 -13.98
N GLY A 78 -5.13 19.38 -13.46
CA GLY A 78 -5.89 18.37 -14.21
C GLY A 78 -5.18 17.04 -14.44
N GLN A 79 -3.96 16.85 -13.93
CA GLN A 79 -3.21 15.61 -14.03
C GLN A 79 -3.09 14.90 -12.69
N GLU A 80 -3.15 13.56 -12.72
CA GLU A 80 -2.85 12.74 -11.55
C GLU A 80 -1.35 12.81 -11.24
N VAL A 81 -1.02 13.31 -10.05
CA VAL A 81 0.36 13.45 -9.58
C VAL A 81 0.72 12.47 -8.48
N ASP A 82 -0.28 11.90 -7.80
CA ASP A 82 -0.08 10.91 -6.74
C ASP A 82 -1.35 10.06 -6.51
N ARG A 83 -1.17 8.86 -5.98
CA ARG A 83 -2.25 7.92 -5.68
C ARG A 83 -1.90 7.05 -4.48
N LEU A 84 -2.87 6.86 -3.59
CA LEU A 84 -2.82 5.87 -2.51
C LEU A 84 -4.13 5.08 -2.46
N VAL A 85 -4.04 3.77 -2.23
CA VAL A 85 -5.20 2.86 -2.17
C VAL A 85 -5.16 2.10 -0.85
N GLY A 86 -6.30 1.97 -0.18
CA GLY A 86 -6.45 1.33 1.12
C GLY A 86 -6.55 2.32 2.28
N ALA A 87 -6.82 1.83 3.48
CA ALA A 87 -6.83 2.67 4.68
C ALA A 87 -5.40 3.09 5.06
N MET A 88 -5.24 4.31 5.57
CA MET A 88 -3.95 4.92 5.86
C MET A 88 -4.06 5.99 6.94
N ASP A 89 -2.94 6.45 7.48
CA ASP A 89 -2.96 7.52 8.48
C ASP A 89 -3.04 8.93 7.85
N ALA A 90 -3.33 9.93 8.69
CA ALA A 90 -3.40 11.33 8.27
C ALA A 90 -2.09 11.86 7.68
N SER A 91 -0.95 11.36 8.17
CA SER A 91 0.38 11.82 7.75
C SER A 91 0.68 11.40 6.32
N GLN A 92 0.20 10.23 5.89
CA GLN A 92 0.34 9.75 4.52
C GLN A 92 -0.45 10.63 3.53
N LEU A 93 -1.69 11.00 3.86
CA LEU A 93 -2.49 11.92 3.05
C LEU A 93 -1.89 13.32 2.99
N VAL A 94 -1.42 13.85 4.11
CA VAL A 94 -0.68 15.12 4.15
C VAL A 94 0.59 15.04 3.30
N GLY A 95 1.28 13.89 3.35
CA GLY A 95 2.47 13.61 2.55
C GLY A 95 2.24 13.70 1.04
N MET A 96 1.04 13.37 0.54
CA MET A 96 0.71 13.52 -0.88
C MET A 96 0.84 14.98 -1.34
N PHE A 97 0.27 15.91 -0.56
CA PHE A 97 0.36 17.35 -0.85
C PHE A 97 1.80 17.85 -0.76
N ALA A 98 2.55 17.42 0.26
CA ALA A 98 3.94 17.80 0.44
C ALA A 98 4.85 17.34 -0.72
N ARG A 99 4.69 16.09 -1.19
CA ARG A 99 5.45 15.53 -2.34
C ARG A 99 5.18 16.29 -3.63
N ALA A 100 3.94 16.75 -3.81
CA ALA A 100 3.56 17.57 -4.95
C ALA A 100 3.92 19.07 -4.76
N GLY A 101 4.61 19.45 -3.68
CA GLY A 101 5.08 20.81 -3.43
C GLY A 101 3.97 21.77 -3.00
N ILE A 102 2.87 21.27 -2.46
CA ILE A 102 1.65 22.04 -2.18
C ILE A 102 1.45 22.15 -0.66
N GLY A 103 1.52 23.38 -0.14
CA GLY A 103 1.27 23.69 1.27
C GLY A 103 -0.22 23.87 1.61
N LYS A 104 -0.52 24.02 2.92
CA LYS A 104 -1.88 24.34 3.40
C LYS A 104 -2.35 25.68 2.83
N GLY A 105 -3.56 25.68 2.26
CA GLY A 105 -4.07 26.79 1.46
C GLY A 105 -3.50 26.71 0.05
N GLY A 106 -4.34 26.34 -0.93
CA GLY A 106 -3.93 26.19 -2.32
C GLY A 106 -3.37 27.50 -2.90
N SER A 107 -2.07 27.71 -2.77
CA SER A 107 -1.29 28.69 -3.52
C SER A 107 0.21 28.47 -3.28
N GLY A 108 0.97 28.26 -4.36
CA GLY A 108 2.43 28.43 -4.35
C GLY A 108 3.25 27.23 -4.83
N ILE A 109 3.38 27.07 -6.16
CA ILE A 109 4.59 26.51 -6.76
C ILE A 109 5.55 27.67 -7.04
N GLY A 110 6.56 27.80 -6.19
CA GLY A 110 7.67 28.73 -6.39
C GLY A 110 8.59 28.21 -7.49
N ASN A 111 8.81 29.05 -8.50
CA ASN A 111 9.70 28.83 -9.61
C ASN A 111 11.15 28.60 -9.13
N ARG A 112 11.82 27.55 -9.60
CA ARG A 112 13.28 27.39 -9.47
C ARG A 112 13.87 26.74 -10.72
N GLU A 113 13.94 27.53 -11.79
CA GLU A 113 14.85 27.27 -12.90
C GLU A 113 16.31 27.55 -12.50
N SER A 114 17.19 26.67 -12.97
CA SER A 114 18.56 26.93 -13.44
C SER A 114 19.56 27.59 -12.47
N ARG A 115 20.49 26.77 -11.95
CA ARG A 115 21.88 27.19 -11.74
C ARG A 115 22.79 26.34 -12.62
N ILE A 116 23.22 26.92 -13.74
CA ILE A 116 24.35 26.49 -14.55
C ILE A 116 25.65 27.09 -13.97
N GLY A 117 26.72 26.30 -13.95
CA GLY A 117 28.13 26.71 -13.85
C GLY A 117 28.81 26.32 -12.53
N ASN A 118 30.01 25.72 -12.48
CA ASN A 118 31.00 25.39 -13.51
C ASN A 118 32.04 24.39 -12.89
N PRO A 119 33.22 24.11 -13.48
CA PRO A 119 33.65 22.80 -13.97
C PRO A 119 34.68 22.09 -13.06
N VAL A 120 34.87 20.78 -13.27
CA VAL A 120 36.10 20.10 -12.83
C VAL A 120 36.83 19.59 -14.07
N ALA A 121 38.03 20.14 -14.27
CA ALA A 121 38.98 19.77 -15.30
C ALA A 121 40.11 18.90 -14.71
N GLY A 122 40.62 17.98 -15.54
CA GLY A 122 41.90 17.27 -15.38
C GLY A 122 41.76 15.85 -14.80
N LEU A 123 42.32 14.76 -15.35
CA LEU A 123 43.40 14.44 -16.30
C LEU A 123 43.21 12.94 -16.72
N PRO A 124 44.07 12.30 -17.55
CA PRO A 124 44.36 12.48 -18.98
C PRO A 124 43.91 11.26 -19.84
N LEU A 125 43.80 11.43 -21.16
CA LEU A 125 43.59 10.33 -22.12
C LEU A 125 44.90 9.55 -22.34
N GLY A 126 44.89 8.25 -22.02
CA GLY A 126 45.85 7.27 -22.50
C GLY A 126 45.37 6.64 -23.80
N THR A 127 46.15 6.79 -24.86
CA THR A 127 46.01 6.12 -26.16
C THR A 127 46.40 4.65 -26.06
N GLY A 128 45.63 3.74 -26.68
CA GLY A 128 46.19 2.42 -27.03
C GLY A 128 45.20 1.26 -27.15
N SER A 129 44.89 0.95 -28.40
CA SER A 129 44.78 -0.40 -28.98
C SER A 129 43.63 -1.35 -28.56
N ALA A 130 42.85 -1.69 -29.58
CA ALA A 130 41.89 -2.78 -29.63
C ALA A 130 42.52 -4.15 -29.32
N VAL A 131 41.70 -5.11 -28.81
CA VAL A 131 41.55 -6.50 -29.29
C VAL A 131 40.48 -7.27 -28.47
N SER A 132 39.59 -7.94 -29.22
CA SER A 132 38.77 -9.16 -29.03
C SER A 132 38.07 -9.55 -27.70
N ILE A 133 36.73 -9.69 -27.64
CA ILE A 133 35.78 -10.78 -28.06
C ILE A 133 35.27 -11.61 -26.84
N ILE A 134 33.93 -11.80 -26.78
CA ILE A 134 33.04 -12.75 -26.04
C ILE A 134 32.15 -12.12 -24.93
N PRO A 135 30.82 -12.38 -24.92
CA PRO A 135 29.83 -11.45 -24.37
C PRO A 135 29.46 -11.69 -22.90
N ALA A 136 28.89 -10.65 -22.31
CA ALA A 136 28.38 -10.58 -20.95
C ALA A 136 27.16 -11.49 -20.73
N VAL A 137 27.27 -12.41 -19.77
CA VAL A 137 26.11 -13.01 -19.09
C VAL A 137 25.72 -12.08 -17.96
N ALA A 138 24.78 -11.18 -18.23
CA ALA A 138 24.01 -10.49 -17.21
C ALA A 138 22.77 -11.34 -16.92
N SER A 139 22.83 -12.18 -15.88
CA SER A 139 21.64 -12.85 -15.34
C SER A 139 20.80 -11.82 -14.58
N GLN A 140 20.05 -11.03 -15.33
CA GLN A 140 18.86 -10.34 -14.86
C GLN A 140 17.68 -11.24 -15.21
N VAL A 141 16.95 -11.73 -14.21
CA VAL A 141 15.66 -12.40 -14.45
C VAL A 141 14.56 -11.40 -14.13
N PRO A 142 14.03 -10.66 -15.12
CA PRO A 142 12.81 -9.89 -14.96
C PRO A 142 11.61 -10.83 -14.99
N PHE A 143 10.78 -10.75 -13.96
CA PHE A 143 9.50 -11.45 -13.89
C PHE A 143 8.53 -10.78 -14.87
N SER A 144 8.47 -11.31 -16.10
CA SER A 144 7.51 -10.90 -17.13
C SER A 144 6.45 -11.98 -17.29
N GLN A 145 5.19 -11.57 -17.15
CA GLN A 145 4.01 -12.37 -17.44
C GLN A 145 4.05 -12.84 -18.91
N SER A 146 4.56 -14.04 -19.17
CA SER A 146 4.26 -14.73 -20.41
C SER A 146 3.17 -15.75 -20.13
N SER A 147 2.02 -15.47 -20.73
CA SER A 147 0.90 -16.37 -20.93
C SER A 147 1.41 -17.77 -21.26
N PHE A 148 1.03 -18.75 -20.43
CA PHE A 148 1.30 -20.16 -20.66
C PHE A 148 0.51 -20.64 -21.89
N ALA A 149 1.05 -20.39 -23.08
CA ALA A 149 0.64 -21.05 -24.31
C ALA A 149 1.64 -22.18 -24.59
N ASP A 150 1.11 -23.39 -24.61
CA ASP A 150 1.80 -24.67 -24.76
C ASP A 150 2.54 -24.79 -26.11
N GLY A 151 3.74 -25.33 -26.03
CA GLY A 151 4.66 -25.53 -27.14
C GLY A 151 5.77 -26.50 -26.76
N GLY A 152 5.43 -27.70 -26.29
CA GLY A 152 6.29 -28.88 -26.44
C GLY A 152 7.20 -29.23 -25.26
N ARG A 153 6.60 -29.70 -24.18
CA ARG A 153 6.88 -30.94 -23.42
C ARG A 153 6.10 -30.82 -22.14
N HIS A 154 4.93 -31.45 -22.13
CA HIS A 154 4.07 -31.58 -20.97
C HIS A 154 4.84 -32.28 -19.84
N MET A 155 5.49 -31.52 -18.96
CA MET A 155 5.76 -32.01 -17.62
C MET A 155 4.40 -32.27 -16.99
N PRO A 156 4.16 -33.43 -16.35
CA PRO A 156 2.93 -33.64 -15.60
C PRO A 156 2.88 -32.54 -14.54
N GLN A 157 2.03 -31.54 -14.78
CA GLN A 157 1.69 -30.57 -13.77
C GLN A 157 1.00 -31.39 -12.68
N PRO A 158 1.51 -31.41 -11.43
CA PRO A 158 0.79 -32.10 -10.37
C PRO A 158 -0.61 -31.52 -10.38
N ALA A 159 -1.62 -32.36 -10.54
CA ALA A 159 -3.02 -31.95 -10.56
C ALA A 159 -3.30 -31.30 -9.20
N ILE A 160 -3.10 -29.98 -9.13
CA ILE A 160 -3.48 -29.24 -7.94
C ILE A 160 -4.93 -28.89 -8.16
N ASP A 161 -5.82 -29.73 -7.63
CA ASP A 161 -7.24 -29.45 -7.62
C ASP A 161 -7.43 -28.05 -7.02
N ALA A 162 -7.88 -27.08 -7.81
CA ALA A 162 -7.96 -25.68 -7.39
C ALA A 162 -8.86 -25.51 -6.15
N ILE A 163 -9.85 -26.42 -6.00
CA ILE A 163 -10.69 -26.58 -4.82
C ILE A 163 -9.82 -26.91 -3.59
N SER A 164 -8.84 -27.83 -3.73
CA SER A 164 -7.91 -28.19 -2.66
C SER A 164 -6.93 -27.08 -2.25
N ILE A 165 -6.52 -26.18 -3.17
CA ILE A 165 -5.63 -25.06 -2.82
C ILE A 165 -6.39 -24.05 -1.97
N ARG A 166 -7.57 -23.64 -2.44
CA ARG A 166 -8.38 -22.63 -1.75
C ARG A 166 -8.67 -23.09 -0.32
N ASP A 167 -9.06 -24.35 -0.15
CA ASP A 167 -9.37 -24.91 1.15
C ASP A 167 -8.14 -24.99 2.06
N ARG A 168 -6.97 -25.37 1.52
CA ARG A 168 -5.71 -25.36 2.29
C ARG A 168 -5.29 -23.95 2.71
N VAL A 169 -5.37 -22.99 1.80
CA VAL A 169 -5.03 -21.59 2.09
C VAL A 169 -5.98 -21.02 3.13
N LEU A 170 -7.29 -21.28 3.02
CA LEU A 170 -8.27 -20.86 4.02
C LEU A 170 -7.99 -21.52 5.37
N ALA A 171 -7.73 -22.83 5.40
CA ALA A 171 -7.49 -23.59 6.63
C ALA A 171 -6.18 -23.19 7.34
N SER A 172 -5.21 -22.61 6.63
CA SER A 172 -4.00 -22.03 7.21
C SER A 172 -4.07 -20.52 7.44
N SER A 173 -5.18 -19.87 7.08
CA SER A 173 -5.37 -18.44 7.29
C SER A 173 -6.21 -18.20 8.54
N VAL A 174 -5.98 -17.05 9.16
CA VAL A 174 -6.77 -16.59 10.31
C VAL A 174 -7.14 -15.13 10.16
N ARG A 175 -8.19 -14.72 10.87
CA ARG A 175 -8.48 -13.31 11.12
C ARG A 175 -8.09 -12.99 12.55
N LEU A 176 -7.27 -11.95 12.72
CA LEU A 176 -6.98 -11.37 14.01
C LEU A 176 -7.93 -10.20 14.26
N LYS A 177 -8.40 -10.08 15.50
CA LYS A 177 -9.08 -8.90 16.01
C LYS A 177 -8.36 -8.46 17.27
N ILE A 178 -7.98 -7.19 17.32
CA ILE A 178 -7.39 -6.56 18.50
C ILE A 178 -8.39 -5.51 18.98
N GLN A 179 -8.73 -5.59 20.26
CA GLN A 179 -9.61 -4.64 20.93
C GLN A 179 -8.84 -4.02 22.09
N ASP A 180 -8.74 -2.70 22.10
CA ASP A 180 -8.21 -1.94 23.22
C ASP A 180 -9.23 -0.84 23.63
N PRO A 181 -9.00 -0.12 24.74
CA PRO A 181 -9.93 0.92 25.17
C PRO A 181 -10.10 2.08 24.17
N ASP A 182 -9.14 2.29 23.27
CA ASP A 182 -9.04 3.44 22.37
C ASP A 182 -9.44 3.09 20.92
N GLY A 183 -9.60 1.82 20.57
CA GLY A 183 -9.96 1.36 19.23
C GLY A 183 -9.98 -0.15 18.99
N ASN A 184 -10.37 -0.51 17.76
CA ASN A 184 -10.42 -1.89 17.27
C ASN A 184 -9.62 -2.02 15.96
N SER A 185 -8.74 -3.01 15.88
CA SER A 185 -7.95 -3.35 14.68
C SER A 185 -8.27 -4.76 14.20
N VAL A 186 -8.25 -4.98 12.89
CA VAL A 186 -8.50 -6.28 12.27
C VAL A 186 -7.42 -6.57 11.23
N GLY A 187 -6.86 -7.77 11.28
CA GLY A 187 -5.82 -8.21 10.36
C GLY A 187 -6.02 -9.63 9.89
N SER A 188 -5.27 -10.03 8.87
CA SER A 188 -5.14 -11.42 8.45
C SER A 188 -3.80 -11.98 8.92
N GLY A 189 -3.76 -13.26 9.26
CA GLY A 189 -2.53 -13.97 9.58
C GLY A 189 -2.47 -15.34 8.93
N THR A 190 -1.26 -15.89 8.85
CA THR A 190 -1.01 -17.26 8.39
C THR A 190 -0.52 -18.09 9.56
N ILE A 191 -1.11 -19.26 9.78
CA ILE A 191 -0.60 -20.25 10.74
C ILE A 191 0.67 -20.83 10.15
N ILE A 192 1.81 -20.65 10.81
CA ILE A 192 3.13 -21.05 10.31
C ILE A 192 3.73 -22.24 11.06
N ASP A 193 3.20 -22.54 12.25
CA ASP A 193 3.54 -23.72 13.04
C ASP A 193 2.36 -24.09 13.95
N SER A 194 2.18 -25.38 14.21
CA SER A 194 1.21 -25.87 15.20
C SER A 194 1.71 -27.15 15.84
N ARG A 195 1.96 -27.11 17.15
CA ARG A 195 2.51 -28.21 17.95
C ARG A 195 1.94 -28.13 19.36
N GLU A 196 1.73 -29.30 19.97
CA GLU A 196 1.37 -29.39 21.40
C GLU A 196 0.12 -28.58 21.81
N GLY A 197 -0.83 -28.39 20.90
CA GLY A 197 -2.04 -27.61 21.14
C GLY A 197 -1.83 -26.09 21.14
N GLU A 198 -0.65 -25.62 20.72
CA GLU A 198 -0.36 -24.22 20.45
C GLU A 198 -0.09 -24.03 18.95
N ALA A 199 -0.51 -22.88 18.42
CA ALA A 199 -0.32 -22.50 17.05
C ALA A 199 0.28 -21.10 16.96
N LEU A 200 1.17 -20.92 15.99
CA LEU A 200 1.91 -19.69 15.76
C LEU A 200 1.42 -19.04 14.46
N VAL A 201 1.14 -17.74 14.53
CA VAL A 201 0.58 -16.95 13.45
C VAL A 201 1.54 -15.83 13.08
N LEU A 202 1.92 -15.80 11.81
CA LEU A 202 2.61 -14.69 11.17
C LEU A 202 1.58 -13.69 10.63
N THR A 203 1.73 -12.41 10.96
CA THR A 203 0.85 -11.31 10.54
C THR A 203 1.67 -10.05 10.25
N CYS A 204 1.04 -9.00 9.72
CA CYS A 204 1.68 -7.68 9.65
C CYS A 204 1.84 -7.07 11.05
N GLY A 205 2.93 -6.35 11.28
CA GLY A 205 3.24 -5.67 12.54
C GLY A 205 2.34 -4.45 12.80
N HIS A 206 1.92 -3.75 11.74
CA HIS A 206 1.10 -2.55 11.81
C HIS A 206 -0.26 -2.78 12.45
N VAL A 207 -0.76 -4.03 12.47
CA VAL A 207 -2.05 -4.37 13.08
C VAL A 207 -2.04 -4.04 14.59
N PHE A 208 -0.85 -3.99 15.22
CA PHE A 208 -0.63 -3.66 16.63
C PHE A 208 -0.20 -2.20 16.87
N ARG A 209 -0.14 -1.35 15.82
CA ARG A 209 0.37 0.03 15.92
C ARG A 209 -0.42 0.85 16.92
N ASP A 210 -1.74 0.84 16.78
CA ASP A 210 -2.64 1.70 17.57
C ASP A 210 -2.74 1.19 19.01
N SER A 211 -2.84 -0.14 19.16
CA SER A 211 -2.91 -0.76 20.49
C SER A 211 -1.58 -0.75 21.24
N GLN A 212 -0.48 -0.40 20.57
CA GLN A 212 0.89 -0.51 21.09
C GLN A 212 1.20 -1.91 21.66
N GLY A 213 0.62 -2.95 21.04
CA GLY A 213 0.73 -4.34 21.51
C GLY A 213 -0.06 -4.66 22.77
N LYS A 214 -0.94 -3.76 23.23
CA LYS A 214 -1.88 -3.97 24.33
C LYS A 214 -3.25 -4.38 23.77
N GLY A 215 -4.19 -4.66 24.67
CA GLY A 215 -5.55 -5.04 24.33
C GLY A 215 -5.78 -6.55 24.25
N GLN A 216 -7.04 -6.92 24.06
CA GLN A 216 -7.47 -8.30 23.86
C GLN A 216 -7.28 -8.69 22.40
N ILE A 217 -6.55 -9.79 22.16
CA ILE A 217 -6.34 -10.34 20.84
C ILE A 217 -7.18 -11.61 20.72
N THR A 218 -7.95 -11.70 19.64
CA THR A 218 -8.69 -12.92 19.29
C THR A 218 -8.39 -13.35 17.87
N VAL A 219 -8.48 -14.65 17.65
CA VAL A 219 -8.26 -15.31 16.37
C VAL A 219 -9.54 -16.02 15.94
N ASP A 220 -9.95 -15.80 14.70
CA ASP A 220 -10.95 -16.61 14.01
C ASP A 220 -10.25 -17.56 13.04
N LEU A 221 -10.57 -18.85 13.14
CA LEU A 221 -10.17 -19.92 12.23
C LEU A 221 -11.21 -20.11 11.13
N PHE A 222 -10.73 -20.52 9.95
CA PHE A 222 -11.57 -20.86 8.81
C PHE A 222 -11.45 -22.35 8.44
N GLY A 223 -12.35 -22.81 7.58
CA GLY A 223 -12.35 -24.18 7.08
C GLY A 223 -13.09 -25.16 8.00
N PRO A 224 -12.77 -26.46 7.95
CA PRO A 224 -13.56 -27.51 8.61
C PRO A 224 -13.60 -27.40 10.14
N ASN A 225 -12.55 -26.83 10.75
CA ASN A 225 -12.46 -26.58 12.19
C ASN A 225 -12.66 -25.08 12.51
N ALA A 226 -13.53 -24.40 11.77
CA ALA A 226 -13.81 -22.99 11.97
C ALA A 226 -14.26 -22.72 13.42
N ALA A 227 -13.66 -21.70 14.01
CA ALA A 227 -13.93 -21.26 15.36
C ALA A 227 -13.66 -19.76 15.43
N GLN A 228 -14.39 -19.03 16.28
CA GLN A 228 -14.28 -17.58 16.37
C GLN A 228 -13.94 -17.15 17.79
N GLY A 229 -13.26 -16.02 17.92
CA GLY A 229 -12.98 -15.41 19.22
C GLY A 229 -12.00 -16.20 20.09
N ILE A 230 -11.12 -17.02 19.48
CA ILE A 230 -10.13 -17.78 20.24
C ILE A 230 -9.13 -16.80 20.86
N PRO A 231 -8.93 -16.80 22.19
CA PRO A 231 -7.97 -15.92 22.84
C PRO A 231 -6.55 -16.18 22.32
N ALA A 232 -5.85 -15.11 22.01
CA ALA A 232 -4.50 -15.16 21.49
C ALA A 232 -3.56 -14.22 22.26
N ARG A 233 -2.26 -14.49 22.16
CA ARG A 233 -1.20 -13.74 22.82
C ARG A 233 -0.24 -13.17 21.78
N LEU A 234 0.08 -11.89 21.89
CA LEU A 234 1.17 -11.28 21.14
C LEU A 234 2.51 -11.82 21.63
N ILE A 235 3.32 -12.37 20.72
CA ILE A 235 4.68 -12.83 21.00
C ILE A 235 5.67 -11.70 20.72
N SER A 236 5.60 -11.10 19.53
CA SER A 236 6.44 -9.97 19.12
C SER A 236 5.83 -9.22 17.94
N TYR A 237 6.25 -7.97 17.73
CA TYR A 237 6.00 -7.24 16.50
C TYR A 237 7.12 -6.21 16.26
N ASP A 238 7.36 -5.90 14.99
CA ASP A 238 8.24 -4.82 14.54
C ASP A 238 7.52 -3.98 13.49
N LEU A 239 7.37 -2.68 13.75
CA LEU A 239 6.75 -1.73 12.84
C LEU A 239 7.67 -1.33 11.67
N LYS A 240 8.98 -1.55 11.79
CA LYS A 240 9.93 -1.26 10.72
C LYS A 240 9.91 -2.33 9.63
N SER A 241 9.98 -3.61 10.02
CA SER A 241 9.86 -4.73 9.07
C SER A 241 8.40 -5.09 8.74
N ASP A 242 7.43 -4.49 9.45
CA ASP A 242 6.00 -4.80 9.39
C ASP A 242 5.68 -6.28 9.63
N VAL A 243 6.34 -6.89 10.62
CA VAL A 243 6.14 -8.31 10.98
C VAL A 243 5.60 -8.41 12.40
N GLY A 244 4.57 -9.24 12.58
CA GLY A 244 3.99 -9.57 13.87
C GLY A 244 3.86 -11.08 14.05
N LEU A 245 3.97 -11.52 15.30
CA LEU A 245 3.91 -12.91 15.70
C LEU A 245 2.94 -13.08 16.86
N VAL A 246 1.94 -13.95 16.68
CA VAL A 246 0.88 -14.21 17.66
C VAL A 246 0.79 -15.71 17.92
N SER A 247 0.55 -16.12 19.16
CA SER A 247 0.21 -17.50 19.47
C SER A 247 -1.22 -17.65 19.98
N PHE A 248 -1.84 -18.79 19.72
CA PHE A 248 -3.13 -19.15 20.31
C PHE A 248 -3.15 -20.64 20.63
N ARG A 249 -4.01 -21.03 21.58
CA ARG A 249 -4.21 -22.44 21.93
C ARG A 249 -5.38 -23.03 21.15
N THR A 250 -5.23 -24.26 20.72
CA THR A 250 -6.25 -25.04 20.02
C THR A 250 -6.31 -26.46 20.58
N THR A 251 -7.53 -26.98 20.71
CA THR A 251 -7.77 -28.37 21.12
C THR A 251 -7.83 -29.31 19.92
N ALA A 252 -8.07 -28.78 18.72
CA ALA A 252 -8.08 -29.53 17.47
C ALA A 252 -6.83 -29.19 16.62
N PRO A 253 -6.33 -30.13 15.82
CA PRO A 253 -5.28 -29.83 14.86
C PRO A 253 -5.69 -28.69 13.90
N VAL A 254 -4.79 -27.74 13.68
CA VAL A 254 -4.94 -26.66 12.70
C VAL A 254 -3.90 -26.80 11.60
N THR A 255 -4.24 -26.35 10.39
CA THR A 255 -3.34 -26.49 9.24
C THR A 255 -2.30 -25.37 9.28
N ALA A 256 -1.01 -25.72 9.27
CA ALA A 256 0.08 -24.76 9.13
C ALA A 256 0.57 -24.68 7.68
N ALA A 257 0.79 -23.46 7.19
CA ALA A 257 1.46 -23.22 5.91
C ALA A 257 2.97 -23.26 6.09
N ARG A 258 3.67 -23.90 5.15
CA ARG A 258 5.13 -23.94 5.13
C ARG A 258 5.66 -22.61 4.57
N VAL A 259 6.24 -21.77 5.43
CA VAL A 259 6.81 -20.47 5.03
C VAL A 259 8.27 -20.56 4.58
N ALA A 260 9.00 -21.58 5.04
CA ALA A 260 10.36 -21.85 4.61
C ALA A 260 10.64 -23.37 4.54
N PRO A 261 11.59 -23.81 3.70
CA PRO A 261 12.12 -25.17 3.77
C PRO A 261 12.70 -25.46 5.16
N ALA A 262 12.60 -26.71 5.62
CA ALA A 262 13.06 -27.10 6.96
C ALA A 262 14.57 -26.83 7.21
N ALA A 263 15.37 -26.69 6.15
CA ALA A 263 16.80 -26.40 6.23
C ALA A 263 17.16 -24.90 6.14
N HIS A 264 16.18 -24.01 5.98
CA HIS A 264 16.45 -22.59 5.78
C HIS A 264 16.81 -21.91 7.11
N ARG A 265 18.02 -21.36 7.21
CA ARG A 265 18.43 -20.47 8.29
C ARG A 265 18.37 -19.03 7.79
N VAL A 266 17.67 -18.17 8.52
CA VAL A 266 17.73 -16.73 8.31
C VAL A 266 19.15 -16.29 8.66
N ALA A 267 19.85 -15.64 7.73
CA ALA A 267 21.17 -15.06 8.01
C ALA A 267 21.00 -14.00 9.10
N ALA A 268 21.76 -14.16 10.19
CA ALA A 268 21.75 -13.25 11.34
C ALA A 268 22.49 -11.94 11.04
#